data_AF-A0AAJ3H353-F1
#
_entry.id   AF-A0AAJ3H353-F1
#
_cell.length_a   1.000
_cell.length_b   1.000
_cell.length_c   1.000
_cell.angle_alpha   90.00
_cell.angle_beta   90.00
_cell.angle_gamma   90.00
#
_symmetry.space_group_name_H-M   'P 1'
#
loop_
_entity.id
_entity.type
_entity.pdbx_description
1 polymer ?
#
loop_
_entity_poly.entity_id
_entity_poly.type
_entity_poly.pdbx_seq_one_letter_code
_entity_poly.pdbx_strand_id
1 'polypeptide(L)'
;MSCSEINNAGKLGNYYQHLETCTPRRSVPVEQVSVDRQPPSSLGNKGQGSVGNTVSDAPVLAKLLELFTQFFTQLQSLLTGKEQTNIVPTRVTPAPQTTVVPKPDAPLPAPTPQRLPDLSDKRNGAKPDNIWNGFRQGPDGNCVTISAIKAAMMKFGQSPTDIFRSVQAVGDGYHVVMRDGFRLDLKKHELATAIRGSKFVLMRDPGMLKDAHFLFAVSAKRAQMENNDGRAARSFDAAVHSLNDGEDERVAGEGFLRLGLRSHMKKVSVSAFQDKSLIGMVNRSAHSVAVVDGCEEFYGRKGGPPRFGDAIALV
;
A
#
# COMPACT_ATOMS: atom_id res chain seq x y z
N MET A 1 38.04 -14.20 -3.72
CA MET A 1 37.12 -13.14 -4.16
C MET A 1 36.49 -13.58 -5.47
N SER A 2 35.17 -13.80 -5.49
CA SER A 2 34.39 -13.83 -6.73
C SER A 2 32.93 -13.60 -6.37
N CYS A 3 32.49 -12.35 -6.48
CA CYS A 3 31.09 -11.95 -6.33
C CYS A 3 30.40 -12.22 -7.67
N SER A 4 29.51 -13.20 -7.71
CA SER A 4 28.57 -13.36 -8.81
C SER A 4 27.31 -12.57 -8.47
N GLU A 5 27.18 -11.38 -9.06
CA GLU A 5 25.94 -10.60 -9.03
C GLU A 5 24.88 -11.33 -9.88
N ILE A 6 23.84 -11.82 -9.22
CA ILE A 6 22.70 -12.43 -9.89
C ILE A 6 21.81 -11.31 -10.43
N ASN A 7 21.83 -11.13 -11.75
CA ASN A 7 20.96 -10.22 -12.50
C ASN A 7 19.47 -10.61 -12.36
N ASN A 8 18.82 -10.17 -11.28
CA ASN A 8 17.39 -10.42 -11.00
C ASN A 8 16.43 -9.66 -11.93
N ALA A 9 16.91 -8.70 -12.73
CA ALA A 9 16.08 -7.93 -13.65
C ALA A 9 15.47 -8.78 -14.79
N GLY A 10 16.16 -9.83 -15.25
CA GLY A 10 15.65 -10.71 -16.32
C GLY A 10 14.47 -11.61 -15.90
N LYS A 11 14.29 -11.83 -14.60
CA LYS A 11 13.28 -12.78 -14.08
C LYS A 11 11.86 -12.19 -14.02
N LEU A 12 11.74 -10.87 -13.78
CA LEU A 12 10.45 -10.16 -13.77
C LEU A 12 9.86 -9.99 -15.17
N GLY A 13 10.71 -9.75 -16.19
CA GLY A 13 10.30 -9.69 -17.59
C GLY A 13 9.65 -10.99 -18.08
N ASN A 14 10.23 -12.14 -17.70
CA ASN A 14 9.69 -13.45 -18.03
C ASN A 14 8.30 -13.71 -17.41
N TYR A 15 8.01 -13.22 -16.20
CA TYR A 15 6.69 -13.45 -15.57
C TYR A 15 5.54 -12.84 -16.39
N TYR A 16 5.72 -11.65 -16.95
CA TYR A 16 4.69 -11.01 -17.77
C TYR A 16 4.74 -11.46 -19.25
N GLN A 17 5.92 -11.79 -19.79
CA GLN A 17 6.04 -12.37 -21.14
C GLN A 17 5.35 -13.74 -21.26
N HIS A 18 5.40 -14.59 -20.22
CA HIS A 18 4.67 -15.86 -20.23
C HIS A 18 3.14 -15.67 -20.16
N LEU A 19 2.66 -14.62 -19.48
CA LEU A 19 1.24 -14.32 -19.35
C LEU A 19 0.58 -13.83 -20.65
N GLU A 20 1.33 -13.17 -21.53
CA GLU A 20 0.86 -12.72 -22.86
C GLU A 20 0.63 -13.89 -23.83
N THR A 21 1.20 -15.08 -23.56
CA THR A 21 1.13 -16.25 -24.44
C THR A 21 0.07 -17.28 -24.06
N CYS A 22 -0.66 -17.09 -22.94
CA CYS A 22 -1.65 -18.05 -22.46
C CYS A 22 -3.04 -17.79 -23.05
N THR A 23 -3.44 -18.60 -24.04
CA THR A 23 -4.83 -18.69 -24.50
C THR A 23 -5.70 -19.44 -23.46
N PRO A 24 -6.97 -19.04 -23.23
CA PRO A 24 -7.77 -19.64 -22.16
C PRO A 24 -8.21 -21.06 -22.50
N ARG A 25 -7.85 -22.05 -21.66
CA ARG A 25 -8.48 -23.38 -21.70
C ARG A 25 -9.88 -23.32 -21.09
N ARG A 26 -10.80 -24.02 -21.78
CA ARG A 26 -12.22 -24.20 -21.49
C ARG A 26 -12.42 -24.79 -20.08
N SER A 27 -13.36 -24.22 -19.32
CA SER A 27 -13.71 -24.64 -17.95
C SER A 27 -14.40 -26.01 -17.92
N VAL A 28 -14.00 -26.86 -16.97
CA VAL A 28 -14.68 -28.12 -16.61
C VAL A 28 -15.43 -27.88 -15.28
N PRO A 29 -16.64 -28.45 -15.04
CA PRO A 29 -17.43 -28.17 -13.84
C PRO A 29 -16.84 -28.86 -12.60
N VAL A 30 -16.92 -28.19 -11.45
CA VAL A 30 -16.54 -28.74 -10.14
C VAL A 30 -17.78 -29.31 -9.46
N GLU A 31 -17.70 -30.59 -9.07
CA GLU A 31 -18.70 -31.35 -8.32
C GLU A 31 -18.61 -31.00 -6.83
N GLN A 32 -19.76 -30.74 -6.19
CA GLN A 32 -19.85 -30.37 -4.78
C GLN A 32 -19.76 -31.62 -3.89
N VAL A 33 -18.75 -31.69 -3.02
CA VAL A 33 -18.70 -32.65 -1.91
C VAL A 33 -18.99 -31.89 -0.61
N SER A 34 -20.08 -32.29 0.06
CA SER A 34 -20.53 -31.77 1.35
C SER A 34 -19.76 -32.45 2.48
N VAL A 35 -19.21 -31.69 3.42
CA VAL A 35 -18.56 -32.22 4.63
C VAL A 35 -19.30 -31.70 5.87
N ASP A 36 -19.86 -32.65 6.61
CA ASP A 36 -20.64 -32.48 7.82
C ASP A 36 -19.76 -31.96 8.97
N ARG A 37 -20.22 -30.95 9.72
CA ARG A 37 -19.53 -30.41 10.91
C ARG A 37 -20.34 -30.72 12.16
N GLN A 38 -19.80 -31.59 13.03
CA GLN A 38 -20.21 -31.67 14.44
C GLN A 38 -19.38 -30.72 15.32
N PRO A 39 -19.98 -30.08 16.35
CA PRO A 39 -19.25 -29.25 17.30
C PRO A 39 -18.81 -30.07 18.54
N PRO A 40 -17.67 -29.75 19.18
CA PRO A 40 -17.40 -30.24 20.52
C PRO A 40 -17.95 -29.29 21.59
N SER A 41 -18.36 -29.94 22.67
CA SER A 41 -19.07 -29.48 23.85
C SER A 41 -18.20 -28.77 24.88
N SER A 42 -18.86 -27.93 25.68
CA SER A 42 -18.35 -27.23 26.85
C SER A 42 -18.10 -28.17 28.04
N LEU A 43 -17.00 -27.96 28.76
CA LEU A 43 -16.84 -28.34 30.16
C LEU A 43 -16.11 -27.20 30.90
N GLY A 44 -16.74 -26.64 31.92
CA GLY A 44 -16.12 -25.72 32.87
C GLY A 44 -15.48 -26.48 34.04
N ASN A 45 -14.52 -25.88 34.75
CA ASN A 45 -14.73 -25.09 35.97
C ASN A 45 -13.44 -25.00 36.83
N LYS A 46 -13.19 -23.81 37.38
CA LYS A 46 -12.51 -23.43 38.65
C LYS A 46 -11.05 -23.84 38.98
N GLY A 47 -10.26 -22.81 39.31
CA GLY A 47 -9.10 -22.87 40.20
C GLY A 47 -8.50 -21.47 40.46
N GLN A 48 -8.35 -21.08 41.72
CA GLN A 48 -8.02 -19.74 42.24
C GLN A 48 -6.54 -19.33 42.12
N GLY A 49 -6.32 -18.01 42.03
CA GLY A 49 -5.39 -17.27 42.90
C GLY A 49 -3.94 -17.07 42.43
N SER A 50 -3.56 -15.81 42.15
CA SER A 50 -2.46 -15.13 42.86
C SER A 50 -2.35 -13.67 42.44
N VAL A 51 -2.23 -12.81 43.45
CA VAL A 51 -1.95 -11.37 43.38
C VAL A 51 -0.45 -11.17 43.10
N GLY A 52 -0.10 -10.21 42.23
CA GLY A 52 1.30 -9.89 41.96
C GLY A 52 1.51 -8.56 41.24
N ASN A 53 1.70 -7.51 42.03
CA ASN A 53 2.52 -6.30 41.85
C ASN A 53 2.31 -5.38 40.62
N THR A 54 1.74 -4.22 40.90
CA THR A 54 1.91 -2.98 40.12
C THR A 54 3.34 -2.50 40.20
N VAL A 55 4.07 -2.57 39.08
CA VAL A 55 5.33 -1.84 38.90
C VAL A 55 4.96 -0.41 38.48
N SER A 56 5.39 0.55 39.28
CA SER A 56 5.15 1.98 39.07
C SER A 56 5.98 2.52 37.90
N ASP A 57 5.33 2.98 36.83
CA ASP A 57 5.93 3.58 35.62
C ASP A 57 6.47 5.03 35.82
N ALA A 58 6.45 5.55 37.05
CA ALA A 58 6.90 6.89 37.39
C ALA A 58 8.36 7.23 36.99
N PRO A 59 9.37 6.33 37.09
CA PRO A 59 10.75 6.69 36.76
C PRO A 59 11.02 6.77 35.25
N VAL A 60 10.16 6.16 34.41
CA VAL A 60 10.29 6.19 32.95
C VAL A 60 9.77 7.51 32.38
N LEU A 61 8.65 8.02 32.91
CA LEU A 61 8.11 9.33 32.51
C LEU A 61 9.06 10.49 32.87
N ALA A 62 9.73 10.44 34.03
CA ALA A 62 10.67 11.47 34.44
C ALA A 62 11.86 11.60 33.48
N LYS A 63 12.40 10.47 33.01
CA LYS A 63 13.48 10.44 32.01
C LYS A 63 13.05 10.96 30.64
N LEU A 64 11.79 10.73 30.27
CA LEU A 64 11.24 11.23 29.00
C LEU A 64 11.09 12.76 29.01
N LEU A 65 10.67 13.32 30.15
CA LEU A 65 10.55 14.78 30.36
C LEU A 65 11.92 15.48 30.33
N GLU A 66 12.96 14.88 30.92
CA GLU A 66 14.32 15.44 30.83
C GLU A 66 14.84 15.46 29.38
N LEU A 67 14.65 14.38 28.62
CA LEU A 67 15.05 14.33 27.21
C LEU A 67 14.35 15.41 26.38
N PHE A 68 13.05 15.62 26.62
CA PHE A 68 12.27 16.62 25.91
C PHE A 68 12.75 18.05 26.23
N THR A 69 13.10 18.31 27.50
CA THR A 69 13.57 19.62 27.94
C THR A 69 14.95 19.95 27.35
N GLN A 70 15.85 18.97 27.28
CA GLN A 70 17.17 19.13 26.64
C GLN A 70 17.04 19.40 25.13
N PHE A 71 16.16 18.68 24.44
CA PHE A 71 15.90 18.90 23.01
C PHE A 71 15.35 20.31 22.74
N PHE A 72 14.40 20.77 23.56
CA PHE A 72 13.80 22.10 23.39
C PHE A 72 14.81 23.23 23.63
N THR A 73 15.72 23.05 24.61
CA THR A 73 16.76 24.05 24.91
C THR A 73 17.78 24.17 23.77
N GLN A 74 18.12 23.07 23.11
CA GLN A 74 18.98 23.08 21.91
C GLN A 74 18.28 23.73 20.70
N LEU A 75 16.97 23.49 20.52
CA LEU A 75 16.22 24.11 19.43
C LEU A 75 16.09 25.63 19.62
N GLN A 76 15.90 26.10 20.86
CA GLN A 76 15.87 27.52 21.16
C GLN A 76 17.22 28.20 20.91
N SER A 77 18.35 27.56 21.21
CA SER A 77 19.67 28.18 20.97
C SER A 77 20.00 28.33 19.49
N LEU A 78 19.49 27.43 18.63
CA LEU A 78 19.62 27.53 17.17
C LEU A 78 18.71 28.61 16.57
N LEU A 79 17.56 28.88 17.18
CA LEU A 79 16.63 29.92 16.76
C LEU A 79 17.00 31.31 17.30
N THR A 80 17.77 31.38 18.39
CA THR A 80 18.32 32.63 18.94
C THR A 80 19.74 32.87 18.45
N GLY A 81 19.92 32.89 17.13
CA GLY A 81 21.11 33.47 16.52
C GLY A 81 21.19 34.96 16.83
N LYS A 82 22.03 35.32 17.81
CA LYS A 82 22.39 36.72 18.12
C LYS A 82 23.08 37.35 16.91
N GLU A 83 22.45 38.36 16.32
CA GLU A 83 23.16 39.37 15.53
C GLU A 83 24.15 40.12 16.43
N GLN A 84 25.39 40.23 15.96
CA GLN A 84 26.37 41.17 16.48
C GLN A 84 26.82 42.07 15.35
N THR A 85 26.17 43.22 15.27
CA THR A 85 26.63 44.40 14.54
C THR A 85 27.72 45.09 15.36
N ASN A 86 28.86 45.38 14.73
CA ASN A 86 29.68 46.53 15.08
C ASN A 86 30.54 46.97 13.89
N ILE A 87 30.43 48.26 13.58
CA ILE A 87 30.97 49.01 12.44
C ILE A 87 32.30 49.65 12.83
N VAL A 88 33.30 49.69 11.92
CA VAL A 88 34.15 50.89 11.63
C VAL A 88 34.65 50.81 10.16
N PRO A 89 34.63 51.91 9.36
CA PRO A 89 34.88 51.85 7.92
C PRO A 89 36.34 52.15 7.55
N THR A 90 36.95 51.29 6.74
CA THR A 90 38.18 51.62 5.99
C THR A 90 37.84 51.67 4.51
N ARG A 91 37.95 52.87 3.93
CA ARG A 91 37.76 53.14 2.50
C ARG A 91 38.87 52.44 1.70
N VAL A 92 38.52 51.36 1.02
CA VAL A 92 39.36 50.77 -0.03
C VAL A 92 38.59 50.88 -1.34
N THR A 93 39.15 51.60 -2.29
CA THR A 93 38.58 51.82 -3.63
C THR A 93 38.47 50.47 -4.35
N PRO A 94 37.28 50.04 -4.82
CA PRO A 94 37.19 48.84 -5.64
C PRO A 94 37.65 49.17 -7.07
N ALA A 95 38.50 48.31 -7.63
CA ALA A 95 38.80 48.29 -9.06
C ALA A 95 37.51 48.01 -9.88
N PRO A 96 37.44 48.40 -11.16
CA PRO A 96 36.24 48.24 -11.96
C PRO A 96 35.88 46.75 -12.08
N GLN A 97 34.73 46.35 -11.55
CA GLN A 97 34.20 45.00 -11.76
C GLN A 97 33.63 44.91 -13.17
N THR A 98 34.22 44.06 -14.00
CA THR A 98 33.65 43.66 -15.29
C THR A 98 32.30 43.00 -15.04
N THR A 99 31.22 43.62 -15.49
CA THR A 99 29.88 43.03 -15.41
C THR A 99 29.81 41.84 -16.36
N VAL A 100 30.00 40.63 -15.85
CA VAL A 100 29.62 39.41 -16.56
C VAL A 100 28.11 39.29 -16.40
N VAL A 101 27.36 39.68 -17.44
CA VAL A 101 25.93 39.36 -17.52
C VAL A 101 25.81 37.83 -17.54
N PRO A 102 25.15 37.20 -16.55
CA PRO A 102 24.90 35.76 -16.63
C PRO A 102 24.07 35.49 -17.88
N LYS A 103 24.59 34.65 -18.77
CA LYS A 103 23.81 34.09 -19.87
C LYS A 103 22.54 33.48 -19.27
N PRO A 104 21.34 33.74 -19.82
CA PRO A 104 20.13 33.08 -19.35
C PRO A 104 20.37 31.58 -19.38
N ASP A 105 20.34 30.94 -18.21
CA ASP A 105 20.40 29.49 -18.13
C ASP A 105 19.24 28.96 -18.97
N ALA A 106 19.58 28.20 -20.00
CA ALA A 106 18.56 27.49 -20.77
C ALA A 106 17.70 26.71 -19.77
N PRO A 107 16.36 26.72 -19.90
CA PRO A 107 15.50 25.94 -19.02
C PRO A 107 16.04 24.52 -18.97
N LEU A 108 16.31 24.01 -17.77
CA LEU A 108 16.70 22.62 -17.57
C LEU A 108 15.77 21.75 -18.42
N PRO A 109 16.28 20.79 -19.20
CA PRO A 109 15.42 19.89 -19.95
C PRO A 109 14.41 19.30 -18.97
N ALA A 110 13.12 19.34 -19.34
CA ALA A 110 12.06 18.79 -18.52
C ALA A 110 12.48 17.38 -18.07
N PRO A 111 12.33 17.02 -16.78
CA PRO A 111 12.80 15.73 -16.28
C PRO A 111 12.21 14.63 -17.16
N THR A 112 13.09 13.85 -17.79
CA THR A 112 12.69 12.72 -18.62
C THR A 112 11.72 11.86 -17.82
N PRO A 113 10.53 11.53 -18.36
CA PRO A 113 9.56 10.70 -17.64
C PRO A 113 10.26 9.45 -17.11
N GLN A 114 10.25 9.29 -15.79
CA GLN A 114 10.94 8.18 -15.16
C GLN A 114 10.32 6.87 -15.63
N ARG A 115 11.13 5.97 -16.19
CA ARG A 115 10.64 4.67 -16.67
C ARG A 115 10.28 3.79 -15.48
N LEU A 116 9.06 3.27 -15.50
CA LEU A 116 8.50 2.41 -14.45
C LEU A 116 8.09 1.06 -15.08
N PRO A 117 9.04 0.15 -15.34
CA PRO A 117 8.82 -1.04 -16.18
C PRO A 117 7.90 -2.10 -15.54
N ASP A 118 7.78 -2.08 -14.22
CA ASP A 118 6.94 -3.03 -13.46
C ASP A 118 5.51 -2.50 -13.25
N LEU A 119 5.12 -1.44 -13.97
CA LEU A 119 3.80 -0.83 -13.97
C LEU A 119 3.23 -0.85 -15.41
N SER A 120 1.91 -0.72 -15.56
CA SER A 120 1.30 -0.52 -16.89
C SER A 120 1.64 0.85 -17.46
N ASP A 121 1.14 1.16 -18.66
CA ASP A 121 1.29 2.48 -19.29
C ASP A 121 0.16 3.46 -18.91
N LYS A 122 -0.89 3.04 -18.18
CA LYS A 122 -1.96 3.95 -17.72
C LYS A 122 -1.38 4.98 -16.76
N ARG A 123 -1.75 6.26 -16.90
CA ARG A 123 -1.29 7.36 -16.05
C ARG A 123 -2.38 8.42 -15.96
N ASN A 124 -2.17 9.42 -15.10
CA ASN A 124 -2.97 10.65 -15.04
C ASN A 124 -4.45 10.38 -14.75
N GLY A 125 -4.73 9.44 -13.85
CA GLY A 125 -6.07 9.08 -13.41
C GLY A 125 -6.86 8.20 -14.37
N ALA A 126 -6.23 7.68 -15.43
CA ALA A 126 -6.87 6.77 -16.38
C ALA A 126 -7.48 5.57 -15.64
N LYS A 127 -8.78 5.37 -15.82
CA LYS A 127 -9.52 4.28 -15.16
C LYS A 127 -9.22 2.93 -15.83
N PRO A 128 -9.39 1.82 -15.09
CA PRO A 128 -9.48 0.51 -15.69
C PRO A 128 -10.59 0.47 -16.74
N ASP A 129 -10.33 -0.10 -17.91
CA ASP A 129 -11.36 -0.22 -18.96
C ASP A 129 -12.44 -1.21 -18.55
N ASN A 130 -12.06 -2.22 -17.75
CA ASN A 130 -12.97 -3.15 -17.12
C ASN A 130 -12.45 -3.61 -15.75
N ILE A 131 -12.96 -3.00 -14.68
CA ILE A 131 -12.57 -3.35 -13.30
C ILE A 131 -12.93 -4.78 -12.90
N TRP A 132 -13.97 -5.33 -13.53
CA TRP A 132 -14.50 -6.64 -13.19
C TRP A 132 -13.53 -7.72 -13.67
N ASN A 133 -13.19 -7.75 -14.96
CA ASN A 133 -12.54 -8.90 -15.57
C ASN A 133 -11.09 -8.67 -16.03
N GLY A 134 -10.40 -7.65 -15.55
CA GLY A 134 -8.96 -7.50 -15.78
C GLY A 134 -8.14 -8.59 -15.07
N PHE A 135 -8.40 -8.76 -13.77
CA PHE A 135 -7.89 -9.85 -12.93
C PHE A 135 -8.89 -10.21 -11.83
N ARG A 136 -8.66 -11.33 -11.14
CA ARG A 136 -9.47 -11.76 -9.99
C ARG A 136 -8.61 -12.36 -8.88
N GLN A 137 -9.20 -12.58 -7.72
CA GLN A 137 -8.52 -13.29 -6.63
C GLN A 137 -8.25 -14.75 -6.99
N GLY A 138 -7.21 -15.28 -6.35
CA GLY A 138 -6.89 -16.69 -6.32
C GLY A 138 -7.76 -17.47 -5.31
N PRO A 139 -7.38 -18.72 -5.02
CA PRO A 139 -8.08 -19.57 -4.05
C PRO A 139 -7.89 -19.10 -2.59
N ASP A 140 -6.91 -18.24 -2.33
CA ASP A 140 -6.50 -17.82 -0.99
C ASP A 140 -7.37 -16.64 -0.47
N GLY A 141 -7.34 -16.41 0.85
CA GLY A 141 -8.15 -15.44 1.59
C GLY A 141 -7.74 -13.97 1.42
N ASN A 142 -7.33 -13.55 0.22
CA ASN A 142 -6.90 -12.17 -0.05
C ASN A 142 -8.03 -11.21 -0.49
N CYS A 143 -9.28 -11.57 -0.17
CA CYS A 143 -10.46 -10.82 -0.58
C CYS A 143 -10.45 -9.35 -0.10
N VAL A 144 -9.92 -9.06 1.09
CA VAL A 144 -9.73 -7.69 1.59
C VAL A 144 -8.80 -6.90 0.68
N THR A 145 -7.61 -7.46 0.41
CA THR A 145 -6.56 -6.79 -0.35
C THR A 145 -6.99 -6.52 -1.79
N ILE A 146 -7.57 -7.50 -2.47
CA ILE A 146 -8.04 -7.31 -3.86
C ILE A 146 -9.18 -6.29 -3.93
N SER A 147 -10.10 -6.30 -2.97
CA SER A 147 -11.23 -5.36 -2.92
C SER A 147 -10.74 -3.93 -2.77
N ALA A 148 -9.78 -3.72 -1.86
CA ALA A 148 -9.16 -2.42 -1.68
C ALA A 148 -8.43 -1.94 -2.94
N ILE A 149 -7.66 -2.82 -3.59
CA ILE A 149 -6.95 -2.52 -4.83
C ILE A 149 -7.92 -2.10 -5.93
N LYS A 150 -8.97 -2.89 -6.20
CA LYS A 150 -9.93 -2.60 -7.26
C LYS A 150 -10.71 -1.30 -7.00
N ALA A 151 -11.14 -1.08 -5.76
CA ALA A 151 -11.81 0.16 -5.39
C ALA A 151 -10.88 1.37 -5.53
N ALA A 152 -9.61 1.27 -5.12
CA ALA A 152 -8.62 2.33 -5.29
C ALA A 152 -8.32 2.62 -6.77
N MET A 153 -8.19 1.58 -7.60
CA MET A 153 -8.00 1.71 -9.05
C MET A 153 -9.16 2.47 -9.71
N MET A 154 -10.40 2.18 -9.31
CA MET A 154 -11.56 2.91 -9.83
C MET A 154 -11.67 4.33 -9.28
N LYS A 155 -11.39 4.55 -7.99
CA LYS A 155 -11.50 5.88 -7.38
C LYS A 155 -10.44 6.84 -7.89
N PHE A 156 -9.17 6.44 -7.90
CA PHE A 156 -8.05 7.35 -8.17
C PHE A 156 -7.50 7.21 -9.59
N GLY A 157 -7.48 5.99 -10.13
CA GLY A 157 -6.86 5.66 -11.42
C GLY A 157 -6.19 4.29 -11.32
N GLN A 158 -6.10 3.56 -12.43
CA GLN A 158 -5.57 2.19 -12.40
C GLN A 158 -4.12 2.12 -11.91
N SER A 159 -3.31 3.11 -12.29
CA SER A 159 -1.89 3.07 -12.00
C SER A 159 -1.62 3.29 -10.52
N PRO A 160 -0.64 2.59 -9.94
CA PRO A 160 -0.10 2.91 -8.62
C PRO A 160 0.41 4.34 -8.49
N THR A 161 0.80 4.97 -9.61
CA THR A 161 1.15 6.41 -9.65
C THR A 161 -0.05 7.34 -9.46
N ASP A 162 -1.27 6.86 -9.68
CA ASP A 162 -2.51 7.61 -9.45
C ASP A 162 -3.03 7.38 -8.01
N ILE A 163 -2.71 6.24 -7.40
CA ILE A 163 -3.17 5.87 -6.05
C ILE A 163 -2.23 6.40 -4.97
N PHE A 164 -0.91 6.23 -5.12
CA PHE A 164 0.07 6.76 -4.17
C PHE A 164 0.39 8.22 -4.46
N ARG A 165 1.00 8.91 -3.50
CA ARG A 165 1.45 10.30 -3.69
C ARG A 165 2.63 10.37 -4.65
N SER A 166 3.57 9.42 -4.56
CA SER A 166 4.64 9.27 -5.53
C SER A 166 5.19 7.85 -5.58
N VAL A 167 5.59 7.41 -6.76
CA VAL A 167 6.36 6.19 -6.99
C VAL A 167 7.58 6.56 -7.83
N GLN A 168 8.78 6.35 -7.29
CA GLN A 168 10.04 6.69 -7.94
C GLN A 168 10.91 5.44 -8.05
N ALA A 169 11.47 5.15 -9.22
CA ALA A 169 12.47 4.09 -9.33
C ALA A 169 13.79 4.55 -8.65
N VAL A 170 14.32 3.75 -7.73
CA VAL A 170 15.56 4.05 -7.00
C VAL A 170 16.38 2.77 -6.90
N GLY A 171 17.60 2.80 -7.45
CA GLY A 171 18.49 1.64 -7.48
C GLY A 171 17.83 0.40 -8.09
N ASP A 172 17.70 -0.66 -7.31
CA ASP A 172 17.13 -1.95 -7.69
C ASP A 172 15.62 -2.08 -7.39
N GLY A 173 14.93 -0.99 -7.08
CA GLY A 173 13.54 -1.02 -6.65
C GLY A 173 12.82 0.33 -6.80
N TYR A 174 11.91 0.60 -5.87
CA TYR A 174 11.05 1.77 -5.89
C TYR A 174 10.99 2.42 -4.51
N HIS A 175 11.10 3.74 -4.46
CA HIS A 175 10.68 4.53 -3.31
C HIS A 175 9.21 4.93 -3.48
N VAL A 176 8.37 4.60 -2.50
CA VAL A 176 6.94 4.88 -2.52
C VAL A 176 6.58 5.81 -1.37
N VAL A 177 5.84 6.87 -1.69
CA VAL A 177 5.22 7.77 -0.71
C VAL A 177 3.72 7.64 -0.85
N MET A 178 3.05 7.21 0.21
CA MET A 178 1.60 7.05 0.24
C MET A 178 0.88 8.37 0.54
N ARG A 179 -0.45 8.40 0.33
CA ARG A 179 -1.27 9.61 0.55
C ARG A 179 -1.38 10.01 2.03
N ASP A 180 -1.31 9.04 2.94
CA ASP A 180 -1.25 9.28 4.39
C ASP A 180 0.16 9.66 4.90
N GLY A 181 1.13 9.84 4.00
CA GLY A 181 2.49 10.22 4.34
C GLY A 181 3.41 9.05 4.70
N PHE A 182 2.92 7.81 4.73
CA PHE A 182 3.77 6.63 4.93
C PHE A 182 4.77 6.49 3.79
N ARG A 183 6.00 6.06 4.10
CA ARG A 183 7.09 5.91 3.14
C ARG A 183 7.71 4.53 3.26
N LEU A 184 8.02 3.91 2.13
CA LEU A 184 8.74 2.64 2.07
C LEU A 184 9.58 2.53 0.82
N ASP A 185 10.59 1.67 0.91
CA ASP A 185 11.36 1.19 -0.24
C ASP A 185 10.92 -0.24 -0.55
N LEU A 186 10.50 -0.47 -1.80
CA LEU A 186 10.12 -1.77 -2.32
C LEU A 186 11.24 -2.29 -3.22
N LYS A 187 11.84 -3.41 -2.85
CA LYS A 187 12.89 -4.06 -3.65
C LYS A 187 12.31 -4.92 -4.77
N LYS A 188 13.03 -5.07 -5.89
CA LYS A 188 12.60 -5.96 -6.98
C LYS A 188 12.36 -7.40 -6.57
N HIS A 189 13.16 -7.94 -5.64
CA HIS A 189 12.98 -9.30 -5.15
C HIS A 189 11.70 -9.44 -4.31
N GLU A 190 11.36 -8.42 -3.51
CA GLU A 190 10.09 -8.35 -2.76
C GLU A 190 8.91 -8.29 -3.71
N LEU A 191 8.97 -7.45 -4.75
CA LEU A 191 7.95 -7.43 -5.81
C LEU A 191 7.78 -8.80 -6.48
N ALA A 192 8.88 -9.49 -6.80
CA ALA A 192 8.81 -10.83 -7.36
C ALA A 192 8.18 -11.85 -6.41
N THR A 193 8.46 -11.75 -5.10
CA THR A 193 7.81 -12.57 -4.06
C THR A 193 6.32 -12.27 -3.96
N ALA A 194 5.94 -11.00 -3.95
CA ALA A 194 4.55 -10.55 -3.94
C ALA A 194 3.77 -11.05 -5.18
N ILE A 195 4.37 -11.00 -6.38
CA ILE A 195 3.75 -11.55 -7.59
C ILE A 195 3.39 -13.04 -7.40
N ARG A 196 4.35 -13.86 -6.95
CA ARG A 196 4.13 -15.31 -6.72
C ARG A 196 3.15 -15.59 -5.57
N GLY A 197 3.16 -14.72 -4.56
CA GLY A 197 2.41 -14.88 -3.32
C GLY A 197 1.00 -14.31 -3.36
N SER A 198 0.72 -13.34 -4.23
CA SER A 198 -0.61 -12.72 -4.35
C SER A 198 -1.69 -13.70 -4.83
N LYS A 199 -1.28 -14.74 -5.57
CA LYS A 199 -2.19 -15.69 -6.24
C LYS A 199 -3.25 -15.04 -7.13
N PHE A 200 -3.06 -13.79 -7.55
CA PHE A 200 -3.98 -13.14 -8.46
C PHE A 200 -4.00 -13.89 -9.80
N VAL A 201 -5.19 -14.01 -10.37
CA VAL A 201 -5.41 -14.74 -11.61
C VAL A 201 -5.64 -13.73 -12.72
N LEU A 202 -4.78 -13.79 -13.75
CA LEU A 202 -4.97 -13.03 -14.98
C LEU A 202 -6.30 -13.42 -15.63
N MET A 203 -7.05 -12.41 -16.06
CA MET A 203 -8.27 -12.60 -16.83
C MET A 203 -8.08 -11.99 -18.22
N ARG A 204 -8.31 -10.67 -18.39
CA ARG A 204 -8.24 -10.02 -19.72
C ARG A 204 -7.28 -8.85 -19.82
N ASP A 205 -6.78 -8.34 -18.70
CA ASP A 205 -5.95 -7.13 -18.69
C ASP A 205 -4.62 -7.40 -17.95
N PRO A 206 -3.54 -7.73 -18.70
CA PRO A 206 -2.23 -7.96 -18.11
C PRO A 206 -1.62 -6.69 -17.51
N GLY A 207 -1.98 -5.50 -18.03
CA GLY A 207 -1.52 -4.22 -17.49
C GLY A 207 -2.13 -3.95 -16.12
N MET A 208 -3.44 -4.17 -15.97
CA MET A 208 -4.14 -4.06 -14.69
C MET A 208 -3.63 -5.08 -13.67
N LEU A 209 -3.36 -6.33 -14.08
CA LEU A 209 -2.74 -7.31 -13.18
C LEU A 209 -1.34 -6.87 -12.74
N LYS A 210 -0.54 -6.32 -13.65
CA LYS A 210 0.79 -5.79 -13.33
C LYS A 210 0.72 -4.68 -12.27
N ASP A 211 -0.18 -3.71 -12.46
CA ASP A 211 -0.45 -2.66 -11.49
C ASP A 211 -0.94 -3.23 -10.14
N ALA A 212 -1.81 -4.23 -10.16
CA ALA A 212 -2.34 -4.87 -8.96
C ALA A 212 -1.26 -5.61 -8.16
N HIS A 213 -0.34 -6.31 -8.82
CA HIS A 213 0.80 -6.94 -8.14
C HIS A 213 1.69 -5.91 -7.43
N PHE A 214 1.92 -4.75 -8.06
CA PHE A 214 2.68 -3.68 -7.43
C PHE A 214 1.98 -3.16 -6.17
N LEU A 215 0.67 -2.89 -6.24
CA LEU A 215 -0.12 -2.45 -5.09
C LEU A 215 -0.12 -3.49 -3.97
N PHE A 216 -0.28 -4.77 -4.31
CA PHE A 216 -0.19 -5.87 -3.35
C PHE A 216 1.19 -5.91 -2.67
N ALA A 217 2.27 -5.75 -3.43
CA ALA A 217 3.64 -5.74 -2.90
C ALA A 217 3.86 -4.58 -1.92
N VAL A 218 3.35 -3.39 -2.24
CA VAL A 218 3.41 -2.21 -1.36
C VAL A 218 2.59 -2.44 -0.08
N SER A 219 1.37 -2.99 -0.20
CA SER A 219 0.56 -3.37 0.96
C SER A 219 1.27 -4.38 1.85
N ALA A 220 1.90 -5.41 1.27
CA ALA A 220 2.66 -6.42 2.02
C ALA A 220 3.90 -5.80 2.69
N LYS A 221 4.58 -4.86 2.02
CA LYS A 221 5.73 -4.17 2.60
C LYS A 221 5.33 -3.32 3.80
N ARG A 222 4.21 -2.60 3.70
CA ARG A 222 3.67 -1.86 4.85
C ARG A 222 3.23 -2.79 5.98
N ALA A 223 2.53 -3.88 5.66
CA ALA A 223 2.15 -4.91 6.64
C ALA A 223 3.37 -5.49 7.38
N GLN A 224 4.47 -5.73 6.67
CA GLN A 224 5.74 -6.13 7.28
C GLN A 224 6.25 -5.09 8.29
N MET A 225 6.28 -3.81 7.89
CA MET A 225 6.81 -2.71 8.71
C MET A 225 5.93 -2.40 9.93
N GLU A 226 4.62 -2.54 9.80
CA GLU A 226 3.64 -2.29 10.87
C GLU A 226 3.35 -3.57 11.70
N ASN A 227 4.01 -4.69 11.37
CA ASN A 227 3.84 -5.99 12.02
C ASN A 227 2.38 -6.49 12.05
N ASN A 228 1.71 -6.49 10.89
CA ASN A 228 0.35 -7.01 10.74
C ASN A 228 0.19 -8.40 11.39
N ASP A 229 -0.94 -8.58 12.08
CA ASP A 229 -1.29 -9.78 12.87
C ASP A 229 -0.24 -10.20 13.92
N GLY A 230 0.65 -9.29 14.32
CA GLY A 230 1.75 -9.56 15.26
C GLY A 230 2.83 -10.48 14.68
N ARG A 231 2.77 -10.80 13.37
CA ARG A 231 3.62 -11.81 12.74
C ARG A 231 4.30 -11.38 11.45
N ALA A 232 3.79 -10.35 10.78
CA ALA A 232 4.29 -9.92 9.48
C ALA A 232 5.73 -9.38 9.52
N ALA A 233 6.19 -8.81 10.65
CA ALA A 233 7.54 -8.27 10.76
C ALA A 233 8.66 -9.33 10.67
N ARG A 234 8.31 -10.63 10.80
CA ARG A 234 9.29 -11.73 10.72
C ARG A 234 10.01 -11.80 9.37
N SER A 235 9.30 -11.56 8.28
CA SER A 235 9.86 -11.55 6.92
C SER A 235 8.85 -11.00 5.93
N PHE A 236 9.31 -10.62 4.73
CA PHE A 236 8.40 -10.21 3.67
C PHE A 236 7.43 -11.33 3.27
N ASP A 237 7.89 -12.59 3.24
CA ASP A 237 7.01 -13.76 3.03
C ASP A 237 5.94 -13.89 4.13
N ALA A 238 6.29 -13.63 5.40
CA ALA A 238 5.33 -13.65 6.49
C ALA A 238 4.25 -12.58 6.33
N ALA A 239 4.62 -11.40 5.81
CA ALA A 239 3.68 -10.34 5.49
C ALA A 239 2.79 -10.68 4.28
N VAL A 240 3.35 -11.27 3.22
CA VAL A 240 2.56 -11.80 2.10
C VAL A 240 1.58 -12.87 2.58
N HIS A 241 1.98 -13.72 3.51
CA HIS A 241 1.10 -14.72 4.11
C HIS A 241 0.03 -14.15 5.03
N SER A 242 0.26 -12.99 5.68
CA SER A 242 -0.82 -12.34 6.44
C SER A 242 -1.88 -11.85 5.48
N LEU A 243 -1.51 -11.18 4.39
CA LEU A 243 -2.49 -10.64 3.42
C LEU A 243 -3.35 -11.68 2.67
N ASN A 244 -3.08 -12.97 2.84
CA ASN A 244 -3.73 -14.09 2.15
C ASN A 244 -4.51 -15.03 3.09
N ASP A 245 -4.57 -14.78 4.39
CA ASP A 245 -5.12 -15.72 5.37
C ASP A 245 -6.61 -15.49 5.73
N GLY A 246 -7.28 -14.57 5.03
CA GLY A 246 -8.67 -14.18 5.34
C GLY A 246 -8.77 -13.03 6.33
N GLU A 247 -7.78 -12.11 6.34
CA GLU A 247 -7.74 -10.96 7.26
C GLU A 247 -9.06 -10.19 7.32
N ASP A 248 -9.35 -9.71 8.54
CA ASP A 248 -10.31 -8.65 8.86
C ASP A 248 -11.70 -8.71 8.20
N GLU A 249 -12.23 -9.92 7.95
CA GLU A 249 -13.59 -10.15 7.42
C GLU A 249 -14.71 -9.50 8.29
N ARG A 250 -14.37 -8.97 9.47
CA ARG A 250 -15.27 -8.34 10.43
C ARG A 250 -15.11 -6.82 10.57
N VAL A 251 -14.03 -6.21 10.09
CA VAL A 251 -13.87 -4.75 10.07
C VAL A 251 -13.40 -4.29 8.69
N ALA A 252 -14.24 -3.47 8.04
CA ALA A 252 -13.91 -2.96 6.71
C ALA A 252 -12.86 -1.85 6.75
N GLY A 253 -12.00 -1.83 5.73
CA GLY A 253 -11.09 -0.71 5.44
C GLY A 253 -9.61 -0.99 5.68
N GLU A 254 -9.24 -2.11 6.28
CA GLU A 254 -7.83 -2.43 6.56
C GLU A 254 -6.96 -2.48 5.28
N GLY A 255 -7.48 -3.05 4.19
CA GLY A 255 -6.83 -2.99 2.88
C GLY A 255 -6.61 -1.55 2.36
N PHE A 256 -7.52 -0.61 2.64
CA PHE A 256 -7.34 0.80 2.30
C PHE A 256 -6.28 1.48 3.18
N LEU A 257 -6.22 1.12 4.47
CA LEU A 257 -5.16 1.59 5.37
C LEU A 257 -3.79 1.14 4.86
N ARG A 258 -3.66 -0.12 4.42
CA ARG A 258 -2.41 -0.64 3.84
C ARG A 258 -2.01 0.05 2.53
N LEU A 259 -2.97 0.59 1.78
CA LEU A 259 -2.72 1.44 0.60
C LEU A 259 -2.46 2.92 0.95
N GLY A 260 -2.45 3.27 2.25
CA GLY A 260 -2.24 4.62 2.74
C GLY A 260 -3.35 5.60 2.40
N LEU A 261 -4.59 5.11 2.43
CA LEU A 261 -5.81 5.87 2.13
C LEU A 261 -6.58 6.29 3.41
N ARG A 262 -5.90 6.35 4.56
CA ARG A 262 -6.51 6.68 5.87
C ARG A 262 -7.36 7.96 5.85
N SER A 263 -6.87 9.00 5.19
CA SER A 263 -7.57 10.30 5.07
C SER A 263 -8.55 10.38 3.90
N HIS A 264 -8.70 9.28 3.15
CA HIS A 264 -9.52 9.15 1.94
C HIS A 264 -10.60 8.09 2.09
N MET A 265 -10.97 7.76 3.32
CA MET A 265 -11.96 6.73 3.62
C MET A 265 -13.00 7.24 4.60
N LYS A 266 -14.24 6.81 4.43
CA LYS A 266 -15.37 7.15 5.29
C LYS A 266 -16.22 5.92 5.55
N LYS A 267 -16.52 5.64 6.82
CA LYS A 267 -17.53 4.63 7.17
C LYS A 267 -18.92 5.11 6.73
N VAL A 268 -19.64 4.26 6.02
CA VAL A 268 -20.98 4.53 5.49
C VAL A 268 -21.91 3.35 5.80
N SER A 269 -23.21 3.53 5.61
CA SER A 269 -24.12 2.38 5.54
C SER A 269 -23.95 1.68 4.19
N VAL A 270 -24.24 0.38 4.13
CA VAL A 270 -24.24 -0.36 2.85
C VAL A 270 -25.22 0.25 1.84
N SER A 271 -26.37 0.76 2.32
CA SER A 271 -27.35 1.46 1.49
C SER A 271 -26.82 2.72 0.81
N ALA A 272 -25.74 3.34 1.31
CA ALA A 272 -25.14 4.50 0.67
C ALA A 272 -24.66 4.20 -0.75
N PHE A 273 -24.24 2.96 -1.04
CA PHE A 273 -23.84 2.53 -2.39
C PHE A 273 -24.99 2.45 -3.40
N GLN A 274 -26.23 2.77 -3.00
CA GLN A 274 -27.30 3.10 -3.96
C GLN A 274 -26.93 4.34 -4.80
N ASP A 275 -26.17 5.27 -4.22
CA ASP A 275 -25.45 6.29 -4.99
C ASP A 275 -24.30 5.62 -5.76
N LYS A 276 -24.50 5.47 -7.07
CA LYS A 276 -23.54 4.84 -7.98
C LYS A 276 -22.22 5.59 -8.13
N SER A 277 -22.16 6.85 -7.68
CA SER A 277 -20.91 7.61 -7.66
C SER A 277 -19.97 7.18 -6.53
N LEU A 278 -20.50 6.54 -5.49
CA LEU A 278 -19.69 6.01 -4.40
C LEU A 278 -18.94 4.75 -4.83
N ILE A 279 -17.66 4.73 -4.48
CA ILE A 279 -16.75 3.60 -4.71
C ILE A 279 -16.16 3.24 -3.36
N GLY A 280 -16.02 1.95 -3.07
CA GLY A 280 -15.49 1.52 -1.78
C GLY A 280 -15.43 0.02 -1.65
N MET A 281 -15.51 -0.47 -0.43
CA MET A 281 -15.57 -1.89 -0.14
C MET A 281 -16.58 -2.21 0.96
N VAL A 282 -17.07 -3.45 0.94
CA VAL A 282 -17.95 -3.99 1.97
C VAL A 282 -17.37 -5.31 2.46
N ASN A 283 -17.22 -5.44 3.78
CA ASN A 283 -16.86 -6.69 4.43
C ASN A 283 -18.16 -7.37 4.88
N ARG A 284 -18.42 -8.55 4.30
CA ARG A 284 -19.54 -9.44 4.64
C ARG A 284 -19.00 -10.68 5.35
N SER A 285 -19.90 -11.49 5.93
CA SER A 285 -19.55 -12.75 6.61
C SER A 285 -18.63 -13.62 5.76
N ALA A 286 -17.35 -13.63 6.12
CA ALA A 286 -16.26 -14.34 5.48
C ALA A 286 -15.87 -13.93 4.05
N HIS A 287 -16.12 -12.67 3.67
CA HIS A 287 -15.66 -12.17 2.37
C HIS A 287 -15.68 -10.65 2.30
N SER A 288 -14.72 -10.06 1.59
CA SER A 288 -14.72 -8.63 1.27
C SER A 288 -14.88 -8.43 -0.23
N VAL A 289 -15.66 -7.42 -0.62
CA VAL A 289 -15.91 -7.07 -2.03
C VAL A 289 -15.64 -5.59 -2.26
N ALA A 290 -15.06 -5.26 -3.42
CA ALA A 290 -15.10 -3.89 -3.92
C ALA A 290 -16.54 -3.57 -4.34
N VAL A 291 -16.96 -2.32 -4.18
CA VAL A 291 -18.24 -1.82 -4.70
C VAL A 291 -17.96 -0.67 -5.66
N VAL A 292 -18.45 -0.80 -6.89
CA VAL A 292 -18.26 0.15 -7.99
C VAL A 292 -19.58 0.25 -8.76
N ASP A 293 -20.03 1.46 -9.09
CA ASP A 293 -21.32 1.66 -9.81
C ASP A 293 -22.49 0.96 -9.08
N GLY A 294 -22.47 1.03 -7.74
CA GLY A 294 -23.44 0.39 -6.85
C GLY A 294 -23.47 -1.14 -6.90
N CYS A 295 -22.48 -1.80 -7.50
CA CYS A 295 -22.42 -3.25 -7.66
C CYS A 295 -21.15 -3.83 -7.03
N GLU A 296 -21.27 -5.02 -6.44
CA GLU A 296 -20.15 -5.77 -5.89
C GLU A 296 -19.26 -6.34 -7.00
N GLU A 297 -17.95 -6.34 -6.78
CA GLU A 297 -16.98 -7.09 -7.56
C GLU A 297 -16.89 -8.51 -7.00
N PHE A 298 -17.30 -9.49 -7.81
CA PHE A 298 -17.46 -10.86 -7.38
C PHE A 298 -16.63 -11.81 -8.24
N TYR A 299 -15.41 -12.12 -7.77
CA TYR A 299 -14.50 -13.09 -8.40
C TYR A 299 -14.25 -12.85 -9.91
N GLY A 300 -14.05 -11.60 -10.31
CA GLY A 300 -13.79 -11.24 -11.69
C GLY A 300 -15.05 -10.87 -12.49
N ARG A 301 -16.20 -10.71 -11.82
CA ARG A 301 -17.51 -10.44 -12.44
C ARG A 301 -18.23 -9.30 -11.73
N LYS A 302 -19.12 -8.62 -12.46
CA LYS A 302 -20.06 -7.66 -11.88
C LYS A 302 -21.17 -8.44 -11.17
N GLY A 303 -21.29 -8.26 -9.87
CA GLY A 303 -22.34 -8.83 -9.03
C GLY A 303 -23.57 -7.92 -8.95
N GLY A 304 -24.39 -8.17 -7.92
CA GLY A 304 -25.52 -7.32 -7.56
C GLY A 304 -25.12 -6.20 -6.59
N PRO A 305 -26.09 -5.40 -6.12
CA PRO A 305 -25.84 -4.41 -5.09
C PRO A 305 -25.52 -5.07 -3.74
N PRO A 306 -24.63 -4.45 -2.93
CA PRO A 306 -24.36 -4.95 -1.60
C PRO A 306 -25.59 -4.81 -0.70
N ARG A 307 -25.83 -5.80 0.15
CA ARG A 307 -27.05 -5.89 0.97
C ARG A 307 -26.82 -5.74 2.46
N PHE A 308 -25.67 -6.17 2.95
CA PHE A 308 -25.28 -6.14 4.37
C PHE A 308 -23.76 -6.15 4.50
N GLY A 309 -23.25 -5.85 5.69
CA GLY A 309 -21.82 -5.81 6.00
C GLY A 309 -21.35 -4.45 6.53
N ASP A 310 -20.07 -4.38 6.89
CA ASP A 310 -19.42 -3.12 7.22
C ASP A 310 -18.92 -2.45 5.95
N ALA A 311 -19.27 -1.18 5.75
CA ALA A 311 -19.03 -0.48 4.50
C ALA A 311 -18.11 0.73 4.69
N ILE A 312 -17.09 0.82 3.82
CA ILE A 312 -16.20 1.98 3.70
C ILE A 312 -16.28 2.51 2.28
N ALA A 313 -16.62 3.79 2.13
CA ALA A 313 -16.52 4.51 0.88
C ALA A 313 -15.20 5.30 0.81
N LEU A 314 -14.63 5.41 -0.39
CA LEU A 314 -13.48 6.27 -0.67
C LEU A 314 -13.94 7.70 -0.97
N VAL A 315 -13.34 8.69 -0.32
CA VAL A 315 -13.66 10.13 -0.45
C VAL A 315 -12.59 10.90 -1.20
#